data_AF-A0A6C0JYY5-F1
#
_entry.id   AF-A0A6C0JYY5-F1
#
_cell.length_a   1.000
_cell.length_b   1.000
_cell.length_c   1.000
_cell.angle_alpha   90.00
_cell.angle_beta   90.00
_cell.angle_gamma   90.00
#
_symmetry.space_group_name_H-M   'P 1'
#
loop_
_entity.id
_entity.type
_entity.pdbx_description
1 polymer ?
#
loop_
_entity_poly.entity_id
_entity_poly.type
_entity_poly.pdbx_seq_one_letter_code
_entity_poly.pdbx_strand_id
1 'polypeptide(L)'
;MGDDSRDDVNSKLIALQALEGQYRNKLTEYENGYATYISALQSQKSGSSSYVVLPEKTYMGTGSISETINSSASMCEASCSANALCTGASFNSTSKVCKLRSGNSLLTPGATSDNAIITDVRQKLINLETINAQLIEINNQMTTLYNQMQPLVTTQTETLLTNNGTLTTQYSELMKEKFKIVKLMDEYKDTYAEYTETSLSTDQRNSSYYLWLIIAIISIILVIKFIFFPEAKGNLVSIILWTIIIICITLSTIHLNNPSAYAIWVFLVALVLMMKSNLIPSF
;
A
#
# COMPACT_ATOMS: atom_id res chain seq x y z
N MET A 1 -17.15 -44.71 -26.81
CA MET A 1 -16.16 -43.63 -26.59
C MET A 1 -16.77 -42.29 -26.15
N GLY A 2 -18.09 -42.12 -26.05
CA GLY A 2 -18.72 -40.86 -25.62
C GLY A 2 -19.11 -40.77 -24.12
N ASP A 3 -18.71 -41.72 -23.28
CA ASP A 3 -19.04 -41.72 -21.84
C ASP A 3 -17.97 -41.01 -21.01
N ASP A 4 -16.70 -41.34 -21.27
CA ASP A 4 -15.51 -40.80 -20.58
C ASP A 4 -15.43 -39.26 -20.62
N SER A 5 -15.83 -38.65 -21.73
CA SER A 5 -15.80 -37.18 -21.90
C SER A 5 -16.95 -36.46 -21.19
N ARG A 6 -18.09 -37.12 -20.92
CA ARG A 6 -19.21 -36.51 -20.18
C ARG A 6 -18.94 -36.53 -18.67
N ASP A 7 -18.33 -37.60 -18.18
CA ASP A 7 -17.94 -37.71 -16.77
C ASP A 7 -16.85 -36.70 -16.41
N ASP A 8 -15.92 -36.40 -17.32
CA ASP A 8 -14.90 -35.35 -17.14
C ASP A 8 -15.52 -33.93 -17.03
N VAL A 9 -16.49 -33.59 -17.88
CA VAL A 9 -17.18 -32.29 -17.83
C VAL A 9 -18.01 -32.14 -16.54
N ASN A 10 -18.75 -33.18 -16.16
CA ASN A 10 -19.54 -33.17 -14.93
C ASN A 10 -18.64 -33.04 -13.69
N SER A 11 -17.52 -33.77 -13.66
CA SER A 11 -16.54 -33.68 -12.57
C SER A 11 -15.97 -32.26 -12.43
N LYS A 12 -15.59 -31.63 -13.56
CA LYS A 12 -15.07 -30.25 -13.57
C LYS A 12 -16.14 -29.22 -13.20
N LEU A 13 -17.40 -29.45 -13.55
CA LEU A 13 -18.51 -28.59 -13.15
C LEU A 13 -18.75 -28.62 -11.64
N ILE A 14 -18.72 -29.82 -11.04
CA ILE A 14 -18.83 -29.98 -9.58
C ILE A 14 -17.65 -29.30 -8.88
N ALA A 15 -16.43 -29.46 -9.40
CA ALA A 15 -15.25 -28.78 -8.87
C ALA A 15 -15.37 -27.26 -8.95
N LEU A 16 -15.92 -26.73 -10.05
CA LEU A 16 -16.17 -25.29 -10.20
C LEU A 16 -17.18 -24.78 -9.16
N GLN A 17 -18.33 -25.46 -8.99
CA GLN A 17 -19.33 -25.09 -7.98
C GLN A 17 -18.75 -25.10 -6.55
N ALA A 18 -17.88 -26.07 -6.25
CA ALA A 18 -17.18 -26.11 -4.96
C ALA A 18 -16.25 -24.90 -4.77
N LEU A 19 -15.50 -24.49 -5.81
CA LEU A 19 -14.64 -23.31 -5.76
C LEU A 19 -15.44 -22.01 -5.64
N GLU A 20 -16.57 -21.88 -6.32
CA GLU A 20 -17.47 -20.73 -6.18
C GLU A 20 -18.01 -20.60 -4.76
N GLY A 21 -18.38 -21.73 -4.14
CA GLY A 21 -18.76 -21.79 -2.73
C GLY A 21 -17.63 -21.33 -1.80
N GLN A 22 -16.41 -21.82 -2.02
CA GLN A 22 -15.23 -21.38 -1.27
C GLN A 22 -14.94 -19.90 -1.45
N TYR A 23 -15.05 -19.38 -2.68
CA TYR A 23 -14.84 -17.97 -3.00
C TYR A 23 -15.83 -17.09 -2.22
N ARG A 24 -17.13 -17.43 -2.26
CA ARG A 24 -18.16 -16.69 -1.51
C ARG A 24 -17.90 -16.69 -0.01
N ASN A 25 -17.55 -17.84 0.56
CA ASN A 25 -17.22 -17.91 1.99
C ASN A 25 -16.02 -17.02 2.34
N LYS A 26 -14.96 -17.05 1.51
CA LYS A 26 -13.78 -16.20 1.68
C LYS A 26 -14.07 -14.72 1.49
N LEU A 27 -14.98 -14.36 0.59
CA LEU A 27 -15.42 -12.99 0.40
C LEU A 27 -16.15 -12.47 1.65
N THR A 28 -17.03 -13.27 2.24
CA THR A 28 -17.66 -12.93 3.52
C THR A 28 -16.65 -12.82 4.66
N GLU A 29 -15.64 -13.69 4.72
CA GLU A 29 -14.53 -13.55 5.68
C GLU A 29 -13.77 -12.23 5.47
N TYR A 30 -13.53 -11.84 4.21
CA TYR A 30 -12.86 -10.59 3.86
C TYR A 30 -13.68 -9.36 4.31
N GLU A 31 -14.98 -9.32 4.01
CA GLU A 31 -15.89 -8.23 4.39
C GLU A 31 -15.94 -8.06 5.91
N ASN A 32 -16.07 -9.16 6.65
CA ASN A 32 -16.03 -9.16 8.11
C ASN A 32 -14.65 -8.71 8.63
N GLY A 33 -13.57 -9.22 8.04
CA GLY A 33 -12.21 -8.80 8.34
C GLY A 33 -12.02 -7.30 8.15
N TYR A 34 -12.60 -6.74 7.08
CA TYR A 34 -12.49 -5.32 6.75
C TYR A 34 -13.21 -4.45 7.78
N ALA A 35 -14.41 -4.83 8.19
CA ALA A 35 -15.13 -4.14 9.28
C ALA A 35 -14.32 -4.13 10.59
N THR A 36 -13.67 -5.25 10.94
CA THR A 36 -12.81 -5.31 12.14
C THR A 36 -11.54 -4.46 12.01
N TYR A 37 -10.94 -4.42 10.82
CA TYR A 37 -9.79 -3.57 10.54
C TYR A 37 -10.11 -2.08 10.68
N ILE A 38 -11.25 -1.63 10.12
CA ILE A 38 -11.71 -0.24 10.25
C ILE A 38 -11.94 0.13 11.72
N SER A 39 -12.55 -0.79 12.49
CA SER A 39 -12.78 -0.58 13.93
C SER A 39 -11.46 -0.43 14.69
N ALA A 40 -10.49 -1.30 14.44
CA ALA A 40 -9.15 -1.22 15.05
C ALA A 40 -8.43 0.09 14.67
N LEU A 41 -8.56 0.53 13.42
CA LEU A 41 -7.96 1.78 12.94
C LEU A 41 -8.53 3.01 13.68
N GLN A 42 -9.83 3.03 13.95
CA GLN A 42 -10.48 4.10 14.72
C GLN A 42 -10.02 4.11 16.18
N SER A 43 -9.88 2.93 16.80
CA SER A 43 -9.33 2.79 18.16
C SER A 43 -7.89 3.28 18.25
N GLN A 44 -7.05 2.98 17.25
CA GLN A 44 -5.66 3.44 17.22
C GLN A 44 -5.57 4.98 17.11
N LYS A 45 -6.43 5.62 16.30
CA LYS A 45 -6.49 7.09 16.19
C LYS A 45 -6.84 7.78 17.51
N SER A 46 -7.52 7.07 18.41
CA SER A 46 -7.87 7.57 19.74
C SER A 46 -6.73 7.44 20.76
N GLY A 47 -5.52 7.05 20.33
CA GLY A 47 -4.31 6.96 21.16
C GLY A 47 -4.10 5.61 21.85
N SER A 48 -4.97 4.62 21.60
CA SER A 48 -4.85 3.28 22.16
C SER A 48 -4.25 2.32 21.12
N SER A 49 -2.93 2.33 20.95
CA SER A 49 -2.23 1.30 20.17
C SER A 49 -2.13 0.01 20.99
N SER A 50 -3.11 -0.89 20.83
CA SER A 50 -3.02 -2.24 21.39
C SER A 50 -2.03 -3.06 20.58
N TYR A 51 -1.07 -3.70 21.25
CA TYR A 51 -0.20 -4.69 20.65
C TYR A 51 -0.75 -6.09 20.90
N VAL A 52 -0.39 -7.01 20.01
CA VAL A 52 -0.77 -8.41 20.03
C VAL A 52 0.48 -9.24 19.84
N VAL A 53 0.64 -10.24 20.70
CA VAL A 53 1.75 -11.19 20.69
C VAL A 53 1.27 -12.47 20.02
N LEU A 54 1.94 -12.84 18.93
CA LEU A 54 1.63 -13.99 18.10
C LEU A 54 2.73 -15.03 18.25
N PRO A 55 2.46 -16.16 18.93
CA PRO A 55 3.45 -17.21 19.12
C PRO A 55 3.77 -17.91 17.80
N GLU A 56 4.98 -18.47 17.71
CA GLU A 56 5.49 -19.23 16.55
C GLU A 56 5.51 -18.43 15.24
N LYS A 57 5.56 -17.11 15.37
CA LYS A 57 5.62 -16.17 14.26
C LYS A 57 6.78 -15.21 14.45
N THR A 58 7.29 -14.72 13.34
CA THR A 58 8.28 -13.66 13.31
C THR A 58 7.81 -12.53 12.41
N TYR A 59 8.13 -11.31 12.82
CA TYR A 59 7.94 -10.08 12.07
C TYR A 59 9.30 -9.52 11.67
N MET A 60 9.56 -9.45 10.36
CA MET A 60 10.85 -9.00 9.82
C MET A 60 10.83 -7.54 9.36
N GLY A 61 9.66 -7.00 8.99
CA GLY A 61 9.53 -5.68 8.40
C GLY A 61 10.32 -5.55 7.09
N THR A 62 10.48 -4.31 6.63
CA THR A 62 11.41 -3.97 5.53
C THR A 62 12.70 -3.32 6.05
N GLY A 63 12.71 -2.86 7.30
CA GLY A 63 13.85 -2.22 7.93
C GLY A 63 14.16 -2.78 9.32
N SER A 64 15.44 -2.78 9.68
CA SER A 64 15.90 -3.07 11.04
C SER A 64 16.02 -1.77 11.82
N ILE A 65 15.52 -1.75 13.06
CA ILE A 65 15.65 -0.59 13.95
C ILE A 65 16.72 -0.88 15.00
N SER A 66 16.53 -1.95 15.77
CA SER A 66 17.45 -2.33 16.83
C SER A 66 17.31 -3.81 17.20
N GLU A 67 18.36 -4.33 17.82
CA GLU A 67 18.39 -5.67 18.39
C GLU A 67 18.88 -5.57 19.84
N THR A 68 18.09 -6.07 20.78
CA THR A 68 18.38 -6.02 22.22
C THR A 68 18.44 -7.42 22.78
N ILE A 69 19.58 -7.78 23.39
CA ILE A 69 19.80 -9.04 24.09
C ILE A 69 19.26 -8.97 25.53
N ASN A 70 19.01 -10.12 26.15
CA ASN A 70 18.48 -10.22 27.52
C ASN A 70 17.16 -9.47 27.73
N SER A 71 16.30 -9.45 26.70
CA SER A 71 14.99 -8.82 26.73
C SER A 71 13.88 -9.80 27.16
N SER A 72 12.68 -9.27 27.38
CA SER A 72 11.44 -10.01 27.56
C SER A 72 10.42 -9.58 26.51
N ALA A 73 9.36 -10.37 26.30
CA ALA A 73 8.29 -10.00 25.37
C ALA A 73 7.68 -8.62 25.71
N SER A 74 7.41 -8.37 27.00
CA SER A 74 6.87 -7.09 27.48
C SER A 74 7.85 -5.93 27.28
N MET A 75 9.14 -6.13 27.53
CA MET A 75 10.15 -5.10 27.24
C MET A 75 10.27 -4.82 25.75
N CYS A 76 10.14 -5.85 24.91
CA CYS A 76 10.19 -5.72 23.46
C CYS A 76 8.99 -4.93 22.92
N GLU A 77 7.79 -5.23 23.44
CA GLU A 77 6.58 -4.47 23.17
C GLU A 77 6.71 -3.00 23.59
N ALA A 78 7.15 -2.74 24.83
CA ALA A 78 7.36 -1.38 25.35
C ALA A 78 8.40 -0.61 24.54
N SER A 79 9.47 -1.29 24.10
CA SER A 79 10.51 -0.66 23.27
C SER A 79 9.99 -0.35 21.86
N CYS A 80 9.10 -1.18 21.32
CA CYS A 80 8.44 -0.90 20.05
C CYS A 80 7.45 0.26 20.18
N SER A 81 6.62 0.28 21.23
CA SER A 81 5.62 1.34 21.43
C SER A 81 6.25 2.71 21.71
N ALA A 82 7.42 2.74 22.35
CA ALA A 82 8.18 3.97 22.55
C ALA A 82 8.85 4.51 21.28
N ASN A 83 8.94 3.71 20.21
CA ASN A 83 9.63 4.09 18.97
C ASN A 83 8.64 4.29 17.82
N ALA A 84 8.47 5.55 17.40
CA ALA A 84 7.53 5.92 16.34
C ALA A 84 7.81 5.26 14.96
N LEU A 85 9.04 4.76 14.73
CA LEU A 85 9.39 4.04 13.51
C LEU A 85 9.10 2.53 13.60
N CYS A 86 8.79 2.01 14.80
CA CYS A 86 8.54 0.61 15.02
C CYS A 86 7.12 0.24 14.58
N THR A 87 7.04 -0.58 13.55
CA THR A 87 5.77 -1.15 13.07
C THR A 87 5.51 -2.53 13.66
N GLY A 88 6.56 -3.17 14.20
CA GLY A 88 6.47 -4.44 14.90
C GLY A 88 7.85 -4.95 15.35
N ALA A 89 7.84 -6.04 16.09
CA ALA A 89 9.04 -6.66 16.64
C ALA A 89 8.96 -8.19 16.60
N SER A 90 10.11 -8.84 16.70
CA SER A 90 10.23 -10.28 16.94
C SER A 90 10.98 -10.52 18.24
N PHE A 91 10.43 -11.36 19.12
CA PHE A 91 11.05 -11.76 20.38
C PHE A 91 11.25 -13.27 20.43
N ASN A 92 12.50 -13.71 20.67
CA ASN A 92 12.82 -15.11 20.90
C ASN A 92 12.99 -15.37 22.41
N SER A 93 12.16 -16.26 22.96
CA SER A 93 12.11 -16.57 24.39
C SER A 93 13.28 -17.43 24.89
N THR A 94 14.00 -18.13 24.00
CA THR A 94 15.17 -18.95 24.33
C THR A 94 16.44 -18.11 24.35
N SER A 95 16.70 -17.36 23.28
CA SER A 95 17.88 -16.48 23.18
C SER A 95 17.70 -15.14 23.90
N LYS A 96 16.48 -14.82 24.34
CA LYS A 96 16.10 -13.54 24.97
C LYS A 96 16.42 -12.34 24.08
N VAL A 97 16.34 -12.51 22.76
CA VAL A 97 16.63 -11.45 21.79
C VAL A 97 15.33 -10.82 21.31
N CYS A 98 15.25 -9.49 21.41
CA CYS A 98 14.20 -8.66 20.82
C CYS A 98 14.75 -7.94 19.59
N LYS A 99 14.04 -8.02 18.47
CA LYS A 99 14.39 -7.33 17.21
C LYS A 99 13.26 -6.39 16.83
N LEU A 100 13.50 -5.08 16.96
CA LEU A 100 12.55 -4.05 16.52
C LEU A 100 12.70 -3.82 15.01
N ARG A 101 11.57 -3.75 14.30
CA ARG A 101 11.51 -3.63 12.85
C ARG A 101 10.61 -2.49 12.42
N SER A 102 10.88 -1.94 11.24
CA SER A 102 10.09 -0.91 10.58
C SER A 102 9.53 -1.39 9.25
N GLY A 103 8.57 -0.65 8.70
CA GLY A 103 7.95 -0.93 7.41
C GLY A 103 6.95 -2.07 7.45
N ASN A 104 6.59 -2.60 6.28
CA ASN A 104 5.51 -3.57 6.12
C ASN A 104 6.05 -4.92 5.67
N SER A 105 5.80 -5.98 6.44
CA SER A 105 6.01 -7.35 5.99
C SER A 105 4.85 -8.26 6.40
N LEU A 106 4.67 -9.37 5.69
CA LEU A 106 3.87 -10.47 6.19
C LEU A 106 4.55 -11.12 7.41
N LEU A 107 3.78 -11.91 8.17
CA LEU A 107 4.32 -12.74 9.23
C LEU A 107 4.95 -14.00 8.62
N THR A 108 6.17 -14.30 9.03
CA THR A 108 6.84 -15.55 8.66
C THR A 108 6.68 -16.58 9.78
N PRO A 109 6.58 -17.88 9.46
CA PRO A 109 6.70 -18.93 10.48
C PRO A 109 8.00 -18.76 11.27
N GLY A 110 7.89 -18.85 12.59
CA GLY A 110 9.03 -18.83 13.52
C GLY A 110 9.21 -20.19 14.20
N ALA A 111 10.26 -20.31 15.01
CA ALA A 111 10.40 -21.42 15.95
C ALA A 111 9.36 -21.30 17.08
N THR A 112 9.16 -22.38 17.85
CA THR A 112 8.27 -22.38 19.03
C THR A 112 8.65 -21.34 20.09
N SER A 113 9.92 -20.93 20.11
CA SER A 113 10.42 -19.88 20.99
C SER A 113 10.17 -18.46 20.47
N ASP A 114 9.82 -18.30 19.20
CA ASP A 114 9.64 -16.99 18.55
C ASP A 114 8.23 -16.45 18.77
N ASN A 115 8.15 -15.14 18.95
CA ASN A 115 6.90 -14.40 19.08
C ASN A 115 6.98 -13.14 18.23
N ALA A 116 5.99 -12.91 17.37
CA ALA A 116 5.83 -11.65 16.68
C ALA A 116 4.99 -10.71 17.56
N ILE A 117 5.42 -9.46 17.67
CA ILE A 117 4.74 -8.42 18.44
C ILE A 117 4.40 -7.31 17.46
N ILE A 118 3.12 -7.18 17.13
CA ILE A 118 2.64 -6.19 16.16
C ILE A 118 1.43 -5.46 16.72
N THR A 119 1.05 -4.33 16.13
CA THR A 119 -0.19 -3.65 16.52
C THR A 119 -1.41 -4.46 16.08
N ASP A 120 -2.52 -4.34 16.80
CA ASP A 120 -3.79 -5.00 16.44
C ASP A 120 -4.22 -4.63 15.01
N VAL A 121 -4.11 -3.35 14.65
CA VAL A 121 -4.35 -2.87 13.28
C VAL A 121 -3.50 -3.61 12.26
N ARG A 122 -2.20 -3.82 12.54
CA ARG A 122 -1.32 -4.55 11.63
C ARG A 122 -1.71 -6.02 11.55
N GLN A 123 -2.11 -6.65 12.65
CA GLN A 123 -2.61 -8.04 12.62
C GLN A 123 -3.85 -8.16 11.74
N LYS A 124 -4.83 -7.26 11.90
CA LYS A 124 -6.05 -7.26 11.06
C LYS A 124 -5.72 -7.04 9.59
N LEU A 125 -4.79 -6.15 9.28
CA LEU A 125 -4.33 -5.90 7.91
C LEU A 125 -3.65 -7.13 7.29
N ILE A 126 -2.76 -7.81 8.02
CA ILE A 126 -2.12 -9.05 7.53
C ILE A 126 -3.15 -10.15 7.28
N ASN A 127 -4.18 -10.25 8.13
CA ASN A 127 -5.28 -11.19 7.90
C ASN A 127 -6.05 -10.87 6.61
N LEU A 128 -6.34 -9.58 6.36
CA LEU A 128 -6.97 -9.14 5.11
C LEU A 128 -6.12 -9.44 3.88
N GLU A 129 -4.81 -9.15 3.94
CA GLU A 129 -3.86 -9.48 2.86
C GLU A 129 -3.86 -11.00 2.59
N THR A 130 -3.92 -11.83 3.63
CA THR A 130 -3.97 -13.29 3.52
C THR A 130 -5.26 -13.78 2.86
N ILE A 131 -6.42 -13.26 3.29
CA ILE A 131 -7.72 -13.63 2.70
C ILE A 131 -7.77 -13.18 1.23
N ASN A 132 -7.27 -11.98 0.91
CA ASN A 132 -7.21 -11.50 -0.45
C ASN A 132 -6.34 -12.40 -1.35
N ALA A 133 -5.17 -12.84 -0.87
CA ALA A 133 -4.35 -13.78 -1.61
C ALA A 133 -5.08 -15.11 -1.87
N GLN A 134 -5.86 -15.61 -0.89
CA GLN A 134 -6.68 -16.80 -1.07
C GLN A 134 -7.80 -16.60 -2.10
N LEU A 135 -8.46 -15.43 -2.12
CA LEU A 135 -9.47 -15.08 -3.12
C LEU A 135 -8.88 -15.07 -4.53
N ILE A 136 -7.70 -14.47 -4.70
CA ILE A 136 -6.97 -14.46 -5.97
C ILE A 136 -6.64 -15.89 -6.43
N GLU A 137 -6.15 -16.73 -5.52
CA GLU A 137 -5.80 -18.12 -5.83
C GLU A 137 -7.03 -18.95 -6.23
N ILE A 138 -8.12 -18.90 -5.46
CA ILE A 138 -9.38 -19.58 -5.81
C ILE A 138 -9.86 -19.11 -7.19
N ASN A 139 -9.74 -17.81 -7.48
CA ASN A 139 -10.10 -17.28 -8.78
C ASN A 139 -9.21 -17.80 -9.93
N ASN A 140 -7.91 -17.92 -9.71
CA ASN A 140 -7.00 -18.50 -10.71
C ASN A 140 -7.37 -19.97 -10.98
N GLN A 141 -7.75 -20.72 -9.95
CA GLN A 141 -8.22 -22.11 -10.09
C GLN A 141 -9.54 -22.19 -10.87
N MET A 142 -10.51 -21.32 -10.57
CA MET A 142 -11.77 -21.23 -11.34
C MET A 142 -11.50 -20.89 -12.81
N THR A 143 -10.60 -19.95 -13.08
CA THR A 143 -10.20 -19.56 -14.44
C THR A 143 -9.54 -20.71 -15.18
N THR A 144 -8.70 -21.49 -14.49
CA THR A 144 -8.00 -22.65 -15.05
C THR A 144 -8.98 -23.76 -15.44
N LEU A 145 -9.88 -24.15 -14.52
CA LEU A 145 -10.93 -25.13 -14.80
C LEU A 145 -11.82 -24.69 -15.96
N TYR A 146 -12.15 -23.40 -16.02
CA TYR A 146 -12.91 -22.85 -17.13
C TYR A 146 -12.21 -23.03 -18.48
N ASN A 147 -10.93 -22.65 -18.57
CA ASN A 147 -10.16 -22.79 -19.81
C ASN A 147 -10.03 -24.25 -20.25
N GLN A 148 -9.98 -25.19 -19.30
CA GLN A 148 -9.97 -26.62 -19.57
C GLN A 148 -11.32 -27.15 -20.08
N MET A 149 -12.44 -26.59 -19.60
CA MET A 149 -13.78 -26.98 -20.05
C MET A 149 -14.16 -26.39 -21.41
N GLN A 150 -13.67 -25.20 -21.77
CA GLN A 150 -14.01 -24.50 -23.00
C GLN A 150 -13.90 -25.37 -24.28
N PRO A 151 -12.78 -26.08 -24.56
CA PRO A 151 -12.66 -26.92 -25.76
C PRO A 151 -13.52 -28.20 -25.69
N LEU A 152 -13.74 -28.76 -24.50
CA LEU A 152 -14.57 -29.96 -24.31
C LEU A 152 -16.03 -29.67 -24.66
N VAL A 153 -16.52 -28.48 -24.30
CA VAL A 153 -17.89 -28.05 -24.58
C VAL A 153 -18.09 -27.69 -26.04
N THR A 154 -17.16 -26.98 -26.70
CA THR A 154 -17.29 -26.69 -28.14
C THR A 154 -17.38 -27.96 -28.99
N THR A 155 -16.67 -29.02 -28.59
CA THR A 155 -16.67 -30.31 -29.30
C THR A 155 -17.90 -31.17 -28.96
N GLN A 156 -18.44 -31.06 -27.74
CA GLN A 156 -19.65 -31.76 -27.31
C GLN A 156 -20.97 -31.08 -27.71
N THR A 157 -20.98 -29.76 -27.92
CA THR A 157 -22.22 -29.03 -28.27
C THR A 157 -22.76 -29.49 -29.63
N GLU A 158 -21.89 -29.81 -30.59
CA GLU A 158 -22.28 -30.39 -31.88
C GLU A 158 -22.87 -31.81 -31.76
N THR A 159 -22.49 -32.58 -30.73
CA THR A 159 -22.97 -33.96 -30.51
C THR A 159 -24.13 -34.06 -29.51
N LEU A 160 -24.33 -33.08 -28.64
CA LEU A 160 -25.40 -33.05 -27.61
C LEU A 160 -26.67 -32.31 -28.04
N LEU A 161 -26.60 -31.42 -29.05
CA LEU A 161 -27.76 -30.72 -29.63
C LEU A 161 -28.86 -31.67 -30.14
N THR A 162 -28.55 -32.95 -30.35
CA THR A 162 -29.52 -33.97 -30.77
C THR A 162 -30.18 -34.73 -29.61
N ASN A 163 -29.71 -34.65 -28.36
CA ASN A 163 -30.18 -35.58 -27.30
C ASN A 163 -30.41 -35.04 -25.89
N ASN A 164 -30.01 -33.82 -25.48
CA ASN A 164 -30.27 -33.37 -24.11
C ASN A 164 -30.44 -31.84 -23.97
N GLY A 165 -31.65 -31.40 -23.63
CA GLY A 165 -32.00 -29.97 -23.48
C GLY A 165 -31.73 -29.40 -22.09
N THR A 166 -31.87 -30.18 -21.02
CA THR A 166 -31.79 -29.70 -19.62
C THR A 166 -30.36 -29.36 -19.17
N LEU A 167 -29.37 -30.15 -19.60
CA LEU A 167 -27.97 -29.95 -19.23
C LEU A 167 -27.40 -28.66 -19.87
N THR A 168 -27.76 -28.42 -21.13
CA THR A 168 -27.38 -27.22 -21.88
C THR A 168 -27.95 -25.95 -21.24
N THR A 169 -29.18 -26.02 -20.72
CA THR A 169 -29.82 -24.90 -20.00
C THR A 169 -29.10 -24.59 -18.69
N GLN A 170 -28.89 -25.58 -17.82
CA GLN A 170 -28.20 -25.36 -16.53
C GLN A 170 -26.78 -24.80 -16.73
N TYR A 171 -26.04 -25.32 -17.71
CA TYR A 171 -24.71 -24.82 -18.03
C TYR A 171 -24.73 -23.38 -18.56
N SER A 172 -25.74 -23.02 -19.38
CA SER A 172 -25.88 -21.65 -19.89
C SER A 172 -26.16 -20.63 -18.77
N GLU A 173 -26.89 -21.03 -17.73
CA GLU A 173 -27.16 -20.20 -16.55
C GLU A 173 -25.90 -20.02 -15.70
N LEU A 174 -25.14 -21.10 -15.45
CA LEU A 174 -23.85 -21.05 -14.76
C LEU A 174 -22.86 -20.11 -15.49
N MET A 175 -22.81 -20.17 -16.82
CA MET A 175 -21.96 -19.27 -17.61
C MET A 175 -22.37 -17.79 -17.50
N LYS A 176 -23.67 -17.53 -17.39
CA LYS A 176 -24.20 -16.17 -17.20
C LYS A 176 -23.86 -15.63 -15.81
N GLU A 177 -23.97 -16.44 -14.76
CA GLU A 177 -23.55 -16.05 -13.41
C GLU A 177 -22.04 -15.79 -13.35
N LYS A 178 -21.24 -16.62 -14.01
CA LYS A 178 -19.79 -16.40 -14.13
C LYS A 178 -19.42 -15.08 -14.81
N PHE A 179 -20.09 -14.71 -15.91
CA PHE A 179 -19.84 -13.42 -16.59
C PHE A 179 -20.08 -12.23 -15.65
N LYS A 180 -21.07 -12.37 -14.76
CA LYS A 180 -21.36 -11.38 -13.72
C LYS A 180 -20.24 -11.32 -12.67
N ILE A 181 -19.69 -12.46 -12.25
CA ILE A 181 -18.56 -12.51 -11.30
C ILE A 181 -17.30 -11.88 -11.90
N VAL A 182 -16.95 -12.22 -13.14
CA VAL A 182 -15.78 -11.63 -13.85
C VAL A 182 -15.95 -10.12 -14.01
N LYS A 183 -17.15 -9.64 -14.32
CA LYS A 183 -17.42 -8.21 -14.41
C LYS A 183 -17.21 -7.49 -13.07
N LEU A 184 -17.74 -8.07 -11.97
CA LEU A 184 -17.53 -7.54 -10.62
C LEU A 184 -16.04 -7.53 -10.24
N MET A 185 -15.25 -8.49 -10.76
CA MET A 185 -13.81 -8.54 -10.56
C MET A 185 -13.06 -7.44 -11.31
N ASP A 186 -13.43 -7.15 -12.55
CA ASP A 186 -12.82 -6.06 -13.31
C ASP A 186 -13.15 -4.71 -12.65
N GLU A 187 -14.40 -4.52 -12.23
CA GLU A 187 -14.82 -3.34 -11.45
C GLU A 187 -13.99 -3.22 -10.15
N TYR A 188 -13.69 -4.33 -9.46
CA TYR A 188 -12.86 -4.32 -8.25
C TYR A 188 -11.37 -4.05 -8.55
N LYS A 189 -10.81 -4.63 -9.61
CA LYS A 189 -9.41 -4.40 -10.03
C LYS A 189 -9.18 -2.95 -10.42
N ASP A 190 -10.10 -2.37 -11.18
CA ASP A 190 -10.04 -0.97 -11.58
C ASP A 190 -10.13 -0.05 -10.35
N THR A 191 -11.05 -0.36 -9.43
CA THR A 191 -11.17 0.34 -8.14
C THR A 191 -9.87 0.25 -7.32
N TYR A 192 -9.24 -0.93 -7.23
CA TYR A 192 -7.99 -1.13 -6.49
C TYR A 192 -6.81 -0.42 -7.14
N ALA A 193 -6.69 -0.48 -8.47
CA ALA A 193 -5.67 0.24 -9.23
C ALA A 193 -5.80 1.75 -8.99
N GLU A 194 -7.03 2.28 -8.99
CA GLU A 194 -7.35 3.66 -8.69
C GLU A 194 -6.97 4.05 -7.25
N TYR A 195 -7.12 3.17 -6.26
CA TYR A 195 -6.65 3.41 -4.88
C TYR A 195 -5.11 3.46 -4.75
N THR A 196 -4.39 2.60 -5.46
CA THR A 196 -2.92 2.66 -5.49
C THR A 196 -2.41 3.92 -6.20
N GLU A 197 -3.04 4.33 -7.31
CA GLU A 197 -2.69 5.56 -8.03
C GLU A 197 -3.10 6.83 -7.28
N THR A 198 -4.24 6.84 -6.58
CA THR A 198 -4.67 8.02 -5.82
C THR A 198 -3.73 8.33 -4.67
N SER A 199 -3.13 7.33 -4.00
CA SER A 199 -2.14 7.58 -2.95
C SER A 199 -0.90 8.34 -3.48
N LEU A 200 -0.47 8.04 -4.70
CA LEU A 200 0.63 8.74 -5.39
C LEU A 200 0.21 10.12 -5.91
N SER A 201 -1.05 10.24 -6.37
CA SER A 201 -1.63 11.49 -6.89
C SER A 201 -1.92 12.52 -5.80
N THR A 202 -2.30 12.11 -4.59
CA THR A 202 -2.53 13.04 -3.47
C THR A 202 -1.25 13.75 -3.03
N ASP A 203 -0.10 13.07 -3.04
CA ASP A 203 1.20 13.70 -2.74
C ASP A 203 1.65 14.64 -3.87
N GLN A 204 1.40 14.28 -5.13
CA GLN A 204 1.77 15.08 -6.29
C GLN A 204 0.91 16.35 -6.42
N ARG A 205 -0.38 16.28 -6.06
CA ARG A 205 -1.31 17.42 -6.08
C ARG A 205 -1.01 18.41 -4.95
N ASN A 206 -0.58 17.92 -3.78
CA ASN A 206 -0.18 18.77 -2.65
C ASN A 206 1.05 19.64 -2.98
N SER A 207 2.00 19.11 -3.76
CA SER A 207 3.17 19.86 -4.24
C SER A 207 2.79 21.09 -5.10
N SER A 208 1.75 20.97 -5.93
CA SER A 208 1.27 22.08 -6.75
C SER A 208 0.71 23.24 -5.89
N TYR A 209 -0.02 22.92 -4.81
CA TYR A 209 -0.54 23.95 -3.89
C TYR A 209 0.58 24.71 -3.15
N TYR A 210 1.64 24.01 -2.72
CA TYR A 210 2.79 24.67 -2.10
C TYR A 210 3.51 25.62 -3.07
N LEU A 211 3.64 25.24 -4.34
CA LEU A 211 4.24 26.09 -5.38
C LEU A 211 3.43 27.37 -5.59
N TRP A 212 2.10 27.27 -5.72
CA TRP A 212 1.22 28.43 -5.85
C TRP A 212 1.23 29.35 -4.63
N LEU A 213 1.32 28.77 -3.42
CA LEU A 213 1.42 29.53 -2.18
C LEU A 213 2.72 30.34 -2.10
N ILE A 214 3.85 29.76 -2.53
CA ILE A 214 5.14 30.46 -2.60
C ILE A 214 5.07 31.63 -3.60
N ILE A 215 4.53 31.41 -4.81
CA ILE A 215 4.34 32.47 -5.81
C ILE A 215 3.48 33.61 -5.26
N ALA A 216 2.40 33.29 -4.55
CA ALA A 216 1.52 34.30 -3.95
C ALA A 216 2.25 35.13 -2.88
N ILE A 217 3.03 34.51 -1.99
CA ILE A 217 3.83 35.21 -0.97
C ILE A 217 4.84 36.15 -1.62
N ILE A 218 5.50 35.73 -2.71
CA ILE A 218 6.48 36.57 -3.42
C ILE A 218 5.82 37.75 -4.10
N SER A 219 4.67 37.53 -4.74
CA SER A 219 3.89 38.61 -5.36
C SER A 219 3.53 39.67 -4.32
N ILE A 220 3.08 39.26 -3.13
CA ILE A 220 2.79 40.17 -2.00
C ILE A 220 4.04 40.94 -1.57
N ILE A 221 5.18 40.27 -1.40
CA ILE A 221 6.44 40.92 -1.00
C ILE A 221 6.90 41.95 -2.04
N LEU A 222 6.78 41.64 -3.34
CA LEU A 222 7.13 42.55 -4.43
C LEU A 222 6.23 43.79 -4.43
N VAL A 223 4.92 43.61 -4.25
CA VAL A 223 3.96 44.72 -4.17
C VAL A 223 4.26 45.62 -2.96
N ILE A 224 4.51 45.04 -1.78
CA ILE A 224 4.88 45.80 -0.59
C ILE A 224 6.15 46.61 -0.85
N LYS A 225 7.19 46.01 -1.43
CA LYS A 225 8.44 46.72 -1.73
C LYS A 225 8.23 47.88 -2.69
N PHE A 226 7.39 47.71 -3.72
CA PHE A 226 7.12 48.73 -4.72
C PHE A 226 6.33 49.91 -4.15
N ILE A 227 5.42 49.65 -3.21
CA ILE A 227 4.62 50.69 -2.54
C ILE A 227 5.45 51.46 -1.50
N PHE A 228 6.22 50.77 -0.67
CA PHE A 228 6.92 51.39 0.47
C PHE A 228 8.29 51.98 0.13
N PHE A 229 8.94 51.51 -0.94
CA PHE A 229 10.29 51.96 -1.33
C PHE A 229 10.39 52.36 -2.81
N PRO A 230 9.61 53.37 -3.27
CA PRO A 230 9.57 53.77 -4.67
C PRO A 230 10.90 54.35 -5.20
N GLU A 231 11.77 54.86 -4.31
CA GLU A 231 13.07 55.45 -4.68
C GLU A 231 14.22 54.43 -4.73
N ALA A 232 13.95 53.16 -4.42
CA ALA A 232 14.96 52.11 -4.51
C ALA A 232 15.26 51.79 -5.98
N LYS A 233 16.12 52.61 -6.61
CA LYS A 233 16.76 52.37 -7.92
C LYS A 233 17.79 51.24 -7.80
N GLY A 234 17.35 50.07 -7.34
CA GLY A 234 18.16 48.86 -7.39
C GLY A 234 18.26 48.36 -8.82
N ASN A 235 19.42 47.81 -9.19
CA ASN A 235 19.58 47.11 -10.45
C ASN A 235 18.55 45.97 -10.51
N LEU A 236 17.59 46.05 -11.45
CA LEU A 236 16.48 45.09 -11.60
C LEU A 236 16.99 43.64 -11.64
N VAL A 237 18.16 43.44 -12.24
CA VAL A 237 18.83 42.14 -12.35
C VAL A 237 19.16 41.56 -10.97
N SER A 238 19.71 42.37 -10.06
CA SER A 238 20.08 41.93 -8.71
C SER A 238 18.84 41.57 -7.89
N ILE A 239 17.76 42.35 -8.02
CA ILE A 239 16.49 42.06 -7.33
C ILE A 239 15.91 40.72 -7.81
N ILE A 240 15.84 40.49 -9.11
CA ILE A 240 15.32 39.24 -9.68
C ILE A 240 16.16 38.05 -9.22
N LEU A 241 17.49 38.18 -9.26
CA LEU A 241 18.43 37.13 -8.87
C LEU A 241 18.28 36.75 -7.38
N TRP A 242 18.19 37.73 -6.48
CA TRP A 242 17.96 37.46 -5.05
C TRP A 242 16.60 36.83 -4.78
N THR A 243 15.57 37.21 -5.54
CA THR A 243 14.22 36.61 -5.41
C THR A 243 14.25 35.13 -5.79
N ILE A 244 14.93 34.78 -6.88
CA ILE A 244 15.12 33.38 -7.33
C ILE A 244 15.89 32.57 -6.30
N ILE A 245 16.96 33.12 -5.72
CA ILE A 245 17.74 32.42 -4.68
C ILE A 245 16.88 32.12 -3.44
N ILE A 246 16.04 33.07 -3.00
CA ILE A 246 15.13 32.87 -1.86
C ILE A 246 14.07 31.80 -2.17
N ILE A 247 13.53 31.77 -3.40
CA ILE A 247 12.63 30.72 -3.87
C ILE A 247 13.29 29.34 -3.79
N CYS A 248 14.51 29.23 -4.31
CA CYS A 248 15.24 27.96 -4.31
C CYS A 248 15.55 27.48 -2.89
N ILE A 249 15.90 28.39 -1.96
CA ILE A 249 16.16 28.05 -0.56
C ILE A 249 14.87 27.58 0.13
N THR A 250 13.76 28.29 -0.04
CA THR A 250 12.47 27.94 0.58
C THR A 250 11.94 26.59 0.08
N LEU A 251 11.99 26.35 -1.24
CA LEU A 251 11.64 25.05 -1.83
C LEU A 251 12.52 23.91 -1.31
N SER A 252 13.84 24.14 -1.24
CA SER A 252 14.76 23.11 -0.72
C SER A 252 14.56 22.85 0.78
N THR A 253 14.11 23.85 1.54
CA THR A 253 13.78 23.72 2.97
C THR A 253 12.57 22.81 3.19
N ILE A 254 11.57 22.87 2.30
CA ILE A 254 10.37 22.02 2.40
C ILE A 254 10.72 20.54 2.12
N HIS A 255 11.72 20.29 1.28
CA HIS A 255 12.13 18.94 0.89
C HIS A 255 13.36 18.41 1.65
N LEU A 256 13.68 18.94 2.84
CA LEU A 256 14.85 18.53 3.64
C LEU A 256 14.93 17.01 3.94
N ASN A 257 13.79 16.30 3.87
CA ASN A 257 13.75 14.86 4.06
C ASN A 257 14.34 14.07 2.87
N ASN A 258 14.61 14.74 1.75
CA ASN A 258 15.30 14.17 0.58
C ASN A 258 16.80 14.54 0.63
N PRO A 259 17.73 13.56 0.61
CA PRO A 259 19.17 13.81 0.68
C PRO A 259 19.71 14.78 -0.38
N SER A 260 19.15 14.76 -1.59
CA SER A 260 19.57 15.66 -2.68
C SER A 260 19.13 17.10 -2.44
N ALA A 261 17.92 17.32 -1.93
CA ALA A 261 17.41 18.64 -1.57
C ALA A 261 18.18 19.24 -0.39
N TYR A 262 18.57 18.42 0.58
CA TYR A 262 19.45 18.85 1.68
C TYR A 262 20.82 19.35 1.18
N ALA A 263 21.46 18.62 0.26
CA ALA A 263 22.73 19.04 -0.32
C ALA A 263 22.62 20.36 -1.10
N ILE A 264 21.57 20.53 -1.89
CA ILE A 264 21.27 21.78 -2.61
C ILE A 264 21.02 22.92 -1.64
N TRP A 265 20.27 22.68 -0.56
CA TRP A 265 20.00 23.66 0.48
C TRP A 265 21.28 24.16 1.16
N VAL A 266 22.15 23.25 1.60
CA VAL A 266 23.44 23.60 2.22
C VAL A 266 24.31 24.40 1.27
N PHE A 267 24.36 24.00 -0.01
CA PHE A 267 25.12 24.72 -1.04
C PHE A 267 24.60 26.15 -1.25
N LEU A 268 23.28 26.34 -1.36
CA LEU A 268 22.67 27.66 -1.52
C LEU A 268 22.92 28.57 -0.31
N VAL A 269 22.81 28.04 0.91
CA VAL A 269 23.13 28.78 2.14
C VAL A 269 24.61 29.17 2.17
N ALA A 270 25.52 28.26 1.82
CA ALA A 270 26.95 28.55 1.73
C ALA A 270 27.25 29.63 0.68
N LEU A 271 26.59 29.58 -0.48
CA LEU A 271 26.74 30.57 -1.55
C LEU A 271 26.28 31.97 -1.11
N VAL A 272 25.15 32.08 -0.39
CA VAL A 272 24.67 33.35 0.19
C VAL A 272 25.66 33.90 1.23
N LEU A 273 26.21 33.03 2.08
CA LEU A 273 27.23 33.43 3.07
C LEU A 273 28.51 33.93 2.40
N MET A 274 28.98 33.26 1.33
CA MET A 274 30.17 33.66 0.57
C MET A 274 29.97 35.00 -0.16
N MET A 275 28.77 35.26 -0.68
CA MET A 275 28.44 36.57 -1.28
C MET A 275 28.44 37.68 -0.23
N LYS A 276 27.88 37.43 0.96
CA LYS A 276 27.84 38.42 2.06
C LYS A 276 29.23 38.72 2.63
N SER A 277 30.15 37.76 2.59
CA SER A 277 31.53 37.95 3.03
C SER A 277 32.44 38.58 1.97
N ASN A 278 31.90 39.07 0.84
CA ASN A 278 32.65 39.63 -0.29
C ASN A 278 33.71 38.68 -0.90
N LEU A 279 33.58 37.36 -0.69
CA LEU A 279 34.48 36.37 -1.30
C LEU A 279 34.15 36.14 -2.78
N ILE A 280 32.89 36.37 -3.14
CA ILE A 280 32.39 36.33 -4.52
C ILE A 280 31.75 37.70 -4.78
N PRO A 281 32.04 38.37 -5.91
CA PRO A 281 31.44 39.66 -6.22
C PRO A 281 29.92 39.54 -6.30
N SER A 282 29.22 40.37 -5.53
CA SER A 282 27.77 40.50 -5.61
C SER A 282 27.40 41.35 -6.83
N PHE A 283 26.56 40.81 -7.72
CA PHE A 283 26.01 41.53 -8.89
C PHE A 283 24.80 42.40 -8.55
#